data_AF-A0A8X6Q439-F1
#
_entry.id   AF-A0A8X6Q439-F1
#
_cell.length_a   1.000
_cell.length_b   1.000
_cell.length_c   1.000
_cell.angle_alpha   90.00
_cell.angle_beta   90.00
_cell.angle_gamma   90.00
#
_symmetry.space_group_name_H-M   'P 1'
#
loop_
_entity.id
_entity.type
_entity.pdbx_description
1 polymer ?
#
loop_
_entity_poly.entity_id
_entity_poly.type
_entity_poly.pdbx_seq_one_letter_code
_entity_poly.pdbx_strand_id
1 'polypeptide(L)'
;MAYNNRIYTNQGFSTKLVYDKKIKPTIRKQRFSSYCKSLCEQSLITGFPVIASTSGLLRKFIKILVFIVSTCGFLYQTTSFLQLYRAYPTMVDIKVENPDVIPLPSVSICNKNRIRRRAYCSARPDECSWFHNRSQFCWSNPKYCVPWQTAEEMVLAIALFKLENNMSRTLADLSTFGLRQSDLLEVCGVNTESGVSPCRNFVSIIASDEKGYPNNCVAIESLWGQPNAKEKQIEVTGKILMALKMKPEEYIAYYDLVQAHILMHDSHSIGNPMKEGITLEAGMSHNLFVNKRITTRLPYPYKTNCTDYLKIWKENGGHGPLTEKACEDKCKMEQMIETFGCVGQSITYPSNNSICINGSEF
;
A
#
# COMPACT_ATOMS: atom_id res chain seq x y z
N MET A 1 -55.63 -37.48 -7.59
CA MET A 1 -56.77 -36.54 -7.71
C MET A 1 -56.69 -35.97 -9.14
N ALA A 2 -57.28 -36.61 -10.15
CA ALA A 2 -58.69 -36.46 -10.57
C ALA A 2 -59.02 -34.97 -10.86
N TYR A 3 -59.37 -34.50 -12.06
CA TYR A 3 -60.40 -35.02 -12.98
C TYR A 3 -60.18 -34.64 -14.46
N ASN A 4 -60.95 -35.34 -15.29
CA ASN A 4 -60.87 -35.56 -16.73
C ASN A 4 -61.91 -34.75 -17.54
N ASN A 5 -61.81 -34.85 -18.89
CA ASN A 5 -62.85 -34.72 -19.95
C ASN A 5 -63.05 -33.36 -20.65
N ARG A 6 -62.71 -33.20 -21.95
CA ARG A 6 -63.38 -33.65 -23.22
C ARG A 6 -64.75 -32.97 -23.44
N ILE A 7 -65.05 -32.37 -24.60
CA ILE A 7 -65.56 -33.03 -25.84
C ILE A 7 -65.55 -32.07 -27.07
N TYR A 8 -65.08 -32.62 -28.19
CA TYR A 8 -65.32 -32.50 -29.66
C TYR A 8 -66.20 -31.41 -30.34
N THR A 9 -65.79 -30.98 -31.56
CA THR A 9 -66.43 -31.37 -32.85
C THR A 9 -65.54 -31.12 -34.07
N ASN A 10 -65.54 -32.09 -35.00
CA ASN A 10 -64.98 -32.08 -36.36
C ASN A 10 -66.10 -31.80 -37.38
N GLN A 11 -65.82 -31.08 -38.46
CA GLN A 11 -66.45 -31.12 -39.80
C GLN A 11 -65.69 -30.09 -40.66
N GLY A 12 -65.21 -30.30 -41.89
CA GLY A 12 -65.28 -31.39 -42.85
C GLY A 12 -64.35 -31.03 -44.03
N PHE A 13 -63.94 -32.05 -44.75
CA PHE A 13 -62.95 -32.09 -45.84
C PHE A 13 -63.53 -31.53 -47.16
N SER A 14 -62.73 -30.83 -47.99
CA SER A 14 -62.72 -31.08 -49.45
C SER A 14 -61.52 -30.41 -50.14
N THR A 15 -60.69 -31.26 -50.72
CA THR A 15 -59.58 -31.02 -51.64
C THR A 15 -59.98 -30.32 -52.94
N LYS A 16 -59.08 -29.49 -53.50
CA LYS A 16 -58.75 -29.50 -54.94
C LYS A 16 -57.44 -28.76 -55.23
N LEU A 17 -56.44 -29.54 -55.63
CA LEU A 17 -55.28 -29.12 -56.40
C LEU A 17 -55.77 -28.49 -57.71
N VAL A 18 -55.39 -27.24 -57.97
CA VAL A 18 -55.53 -26.62 -59.30
C VAL A 18 -54.23 -25.90 -59.63
N TYR A 19 -53.48 -26.56 -60.51
CA TYR A 19 -52.59 -26.03 -61.55
C TYR A 19 -51.78 -24.77 -61.24
N ASP A 20 -50.49 -25.04 -61.04
CA ASP A 20 -49.37 -24.13 -61.12
C ASP A 20 -49.35 -23.44 -62.51
N LYS A 21 -49.95 -22.25 -62.59
CA LYS A 21 -49.88 -21.40 -63.78
C LYS A 21 -48.56 -20.65 -63.69
N LYS A 22 -47.59 -21.03 -64.53
CA LYS A 22 -46.35 -20.29 -64.81
C LYS A 22 -46.65 -18.78 -64.97
N ILE A 23 -46.54 -18.04 -63.89
CA ILE A 23 -46.42 -16.58 -63.95
C ILE A 23 -44.96 -16.33 -64.33
N LYS A 24 -44.74 -16.03 -65.61
CA LYS A 24 -43.49 -15.44 -66.09
C LYS A 24 -43.11 -14.32 -65.12
N PRO A 25 -41.87 -14.26 -64.59
CA PRO A 25 -41.45 -13.10 -63.84
C PRO A 25 -41.33 -11.96 -64.85
N THR A 26 -42.40 -11.21 -65.04
CA THR A 26 -42.30 -9.86 -65.57
C THR A 26 -41.43 -9.11 -64.58
N ILE A 27 -40.14 -9.01 -64.90
CA ILE A 27 -39.21 -8.07 -64.26
C ILE A 27 -39.73 -6.69 -64.62
N ARG A 28 -40.73 -6.25 -63.86
CA ARG A 28 -41.21 -4.88 -63.88
C ARG A 28 -40.02 -4.11 -63.34
N LYS A 29 -39.32 -3.37 -64.20
CA LYS A 29 -38.39 -2.32 -63.77
C LYS A 29 -39.22 -1.37 -62.90
N GLN A 30 -39.31 -1.66 -61.59
CA GLN A 30 -39.88 -0.72 -60.66
C GLN A 30 -39.02 0.53 -60.80
N ARG A 31 -39.64 1.64 -61.16
CA ARG A 31 -38.98 2.94 -61.09
C ARG A 31 -38.34 3.02 -59.70
N PHE A 32 -37.04 3.28 -59.66
CA PHE A 32 -36.23 3.35 -58.44
C PHE A 32 -36.93 4.13 -57.30
N SER A 33 -37.63 5.22 -57.66
CA SER A 33 -38.46 6.01 -56.74
C SER A 33 -39.56 5.21 -56.00
N SER A 34 -40.23 4.28 -56.68
CA SER A 34 -41.29 3.45 -56.09
C SER A 34 -40.74 2.42 -55.11
N TYR A 35 -39.55 1.89 -55.41
CA TYR A 35 -38.82 0.98 -54.52
C TYR A 35 -38.36 1.72 -53.24
N CYS A 36 -37.71 2.88 -53.39
CA CYS A 36 -37.30 3.70 -52.25
C CYS A 36 -38.47 4.12 -51.36
N LYS A 37 -39.64 4.40 -51.95
CA LYS A 37 -40.84 4.73 -51.17
C LYS A 37 -41.30 3.54 -50.31
N SER A 38 -41.37 2.34 -50.89
CA SER A 38 -41.74 1.13 -50.15
C SER A 38 -40.73 0.78 -49.05
N LEU A 39 -39.44 1.01 -49.28
CA LEU A 39 -38.39 0.78 -48.29
C LEU A 39 -38.50 1.75 -47.10
N CYS A 40 -38.75 3.05 -47.37
CA CYS A 40 -38.93 4.04 -46.32
C CYS A 40 -40.21 3.80 -45.52
N GLU A 41 -41.29 3.33 -46.14
CA GLU A 41 -42.55 2.97 -45.47
C GLU A 41 -42.41 1.78 -44.53
N GLN A 42 -41.50 0.84 -44.84
CA GLN A 42 -41.22 -0.35 -44.03
C GLN A 42 -40.05 -0.18 -43.05
N SER A 43 -39.44 1.02 -42.99
CA SER A 43 -38.29 1.26 -42.13
C SER A 43 -38.67 1.34 -40.65
N LEU A 44 -37.82 0.78 -39.78
CA LEU A 44 -37.92 0.91 -38.33
C LEU A 44 -37.51 2.30 -37.82
N ILE A 45 -36.89 3.13 -38.68
CA ILE A 45 -36.58 4.52 -38.37
C ILE A 45 -37.89 5.29 -38.42
N THR A 46 -38.44 5.65 -37.25
CA THR A 46 -39.77 6.25 -37.09
C THR A 46 -40.03 7.48 -37.97
N GLY A 47 -38.98 8.23 -38.33
CA GLY A 47 -39.07 9.35 -39.27
C GLY A 47 -39.38 8.96 -40.72
N PHE A 48 -38.90 7.80 -41.19
CA PHE A 48 -38.97 7.41 -42.61
C PHE A 48 -40.38 7.05 -43.09
N PRO A 49 -41.18 6.23 -42.37
CA PRO A 49 -42.57 5.96 -42.77
C PRO A 49 -43.46 7.21 -42.73
N VAL A 50 -43.22 8.09 -41.75
CA VAL A 50 -43.98 9.34 -41.58
C VAL A 50 -43.66 10.36 -42.69
N ILE A 51 -42.40 10.42 -43.15
CA ILE A 51 -42.00 11.27 -44.28
C ILE A 51 -42.49 10.70 -45.61
N ALA A 52 -42.49 9.37 -45.77
CA ALA A 52 -42.92 8.69 -47.00
C ALA A 52 -44.44 8.77 -47.23
N SER A 53 -45.23 8.72 -46.15
CA SER A 53 -46.70 8.78 -46.17
C SER A 53 -47.29 10.20 -46.28
N THR A 54 -46.48 11.26 -46.12
CA THR A 54 -46.98 12.65 -46.10
C THR A 54 -47.24 13.20 -47.50
N SER A 55 -48.46 13.68 -47.75
CA SER A 55 -48.85 14.40 -48.96
C SER A 55 -48.61 15.92 -48.82
N GLY A 56 -47.90 16.51 -49.79
CA GLY A 56 -47.61 17.95 -49.86
C GLY A 56 -46.14 18.30 -49.61
N LEU A 57 -45.54 19.09 -50.51
CA LEU A 57 -44.11 19.42 -50.51
C LEU A 57 -43.66 20.17 -49.24
N LEU A 58 -44.44 21.17 -48.81
CA LEU A 58 -44.10 21.98 -47.63
C LEU A 58 -44.10 21.16 -46.33
N ARG A 59 -45.14 20.34 -46.12
CA ARG A 59 -45.25 19.47 -44.93
C ARG A 59 -44.15 18.40 -44.91
N LYS A 60 -43.79 17.88 -46.08
CA LYS A 60 -42.68 16.93 -46.24
C LYS A 60 -41.34 17.59 -45.90
N PHE A 61 -41.12 18.83 -46.35
CA PHE A 61 -39.92 19.59 -46.02
C PHE A 61 -39.79 19.84 -44.51
N ILE A 62 -40.87 20.28 -43.84
CA ILE A 62 -40.87 20.48 -42.38
C ILE A 62 -40.52 19.17 -41.65
N LYS A 63 -41.13 18.04 -42.03
CA LYS A 63 -40.85 16.74 -41.40
C LYS A 63 -39.41 16.26 -41.63
N ILE A 64 -38.85 16.51 -42.81
CA ILE A 64 -37.43 16.24 -43.11
C ILE A 64 -36.53 17.14 -42.25
N LEU A 65 -36.83 18.44 -42.12
CA LEU A 65 -36.08 19.36 -41.28
C LEU A 65 -36.08 18.89 -39.81
N VAL A 66 -37.25 18.56 -39.26
CA VAL A 66 -37.38 18.04 -37.90
C VAL A 66 -36.58 16.76 -37.72
N PHE A 67 -36.62 15.84 -38.69
CA PHE A 67 -35.84 14.60 -38.66
C PHE A 67 -34.33 14.87 -38.67
N ILE A 68 -33.85 15.79 -39.52
CA ILE A 68 -32.44 16.17 -39.58
C ILE A 68 -32.00 16.81 -38.26
N VAL A 69 -32.76 17.78 -37.73
CA VAL A 69 -32.44 18.43 -36.44
C VAL A 69 -32.39 17.40 -35.31
N SER A 70 -33.35 16.47 -35.26
CA SER A 70 -33.39 15.40 -34.26
C SER A 70 -32.21 14.45 -34.39
N THR A 71 -31.82 14.10 -35.62
CA THR A 71 -30.67 13.23 -35.90
C THR A 71 -29.36 13.91 -35.52
N CYS A 72 -29.18 15.19 -35.85
CA CYS A 72 -28.01 15.98 -35.46
C CYS A 72 -27.91 16.10 -33.93
N GLY A 73 -29.02 16.38 -33.24
CA GLY A 73 -29.08 16.42 -31.78
C GLY A 73 -28.72 15.07 -31.15
N PHE A 74 -29.24 13.96 -31.70
CA PHE A 74 -28.88 12.61 -31.25
C PHE A 74 -27.39 12.31 -31.45
N LEU A 75 -26.83 12.63 -32.62
CA LEU A 75 -25.41 12.41 -32.89
C LEU A 75 -24.51 13.27 -32.00
N TYR A 76 -24.90 14.52 -31.75
CA TYR A 76 -24.21 15.40 -30.81
C TYR A 76 -24.19 14.79 -29.40
N GLN A 77 -25.37 14.45 -28.87
CA GLN A 77 -25.50 13.86 -27.54
C GLN A 77 -24.73 12.54 -27.42
N THR A 78 -24.82 11.67 -28.44
CA THR A 78 -24.09 10.39 -28.48
C THR A 78 -22.58 10.62 -28.49
N THR A 79 -22.10 11.58 -29.28
CA THR A 79 -20.67 11.92 -29.34
C THR A 79 -20.18 12.46 -28.00
N SER A 80 -20.94 13.35 -27.36
CA SER A 80 -20.62 13.89 -26.03
C SER A 80 -20.57 12.79 -24.97
N PHE A 81 -21.53 11.86 -24.94
CA PHE A 81 -21.49 10.72 -24.03
C PHE A 81 -20.31 9.79 -24.31
N LEU A 82 -19.99 9.54 -25.58
CA LEU A 82 -18.86 8.70 -25.96
C LEU A 82 -17.52 9.34 -25.55
N GLN A 83 -17.39 10.67 -25.68
CA GLN A 83 -16.24 11.42 -25.18
C GLN A 83 -16.10 11.29 -23.66
N LEU A 84 -17.19 11.42 -22.91
CA LEU A 84 -17.18 11.22 -21.46
C LEU A 84 -16.81 9.79 -21.08
N TYR A 85 -17.34 8.78 -21.77
CA TYR A 85 -17.00 7.38 -21.55
C TYR A 85 -15.53 7.09 -21.83
N ARG A 86 -14.98 7.59 -22.95
CA ARG A 86 -13.57 7.42 -23.33
C ARG A 86 -12.59 8.25 -22.49
N ALA A 87 -13.08 9.23 -21.74
CA ALA A 87 -12.26 9.98 -20.78
C ALA A 87 -11.98 9.20 -19.48
N TYR A 88 -12.66 8.06 -19.26
CA TYR A 88 -12.53 7.22 -18.06
C TYR A 88 -12.57 8.02 -16.74
N PRO A 89 -13.59 8.87 -16.52
CA PRO A 89 -13.71 9.64 -15.29
C PRO A 89 -13.94 8.71 -14.09
N THR A 90 -13.43 9.10 -12.93
CA THR A 90 -13.54 8.34 -11.67
C THR A 90 -14.18 9.20 -10.59
N MET A 91 -14.97 8.59 -9.70
CA MET A 91 -15.52 9.22 -8.50
C MET A 91 -14.92 8.58 -7.25
N VAL A 92 -14.85 9.34 -6.15
CA VAL A 92 -14.40 8.83 -4.85
C VAL A 92 -15.62 8.40 -4.06
N ASP A 93 -15.60 7.15 -3.60
CA ASP A 93 -16.59 6.59 -2.69
C ASP A 93 -15.91 6.37 -1.33
N ILE A 94 -16.52 6.89 -0.25
CA ILE A 94 -15.99 6.80 1.11
C ILE A 94 -16.90 5.87 1.90
N LYS A 95 -16.34 4.75 2.34
CA LYS A 95 -17.03 3.78 3.20
C LYS A 95 -16.35 3.69 4.54
N VAL A 96 -17.16 3.64 5.59
CA VAL A 96 -16.72 3.34 6.95
C VAL A 96 -17.19 1.94 7.26
N GLU A 97 -16.24 1.04 7.45
CA GLU A 97 -16.49 -0.36 7.77
C GLU A 97 -16.03 -0.62 9.21
N ASN A 98 -16.82 -1.40 9.95
CA ASN A 98 -16.50 -1.86 11.29
C ASN A 98 -16.42 -3.40 11.25
N PRO A 99 -15.35 -3.98 10.68
CA PRO A 99 -15.20 -5.42 10.62
C PRO A 99 -14.92 -5.98 12.03
N ASP A 100 -15.31 -7.23 12.29
CA ASP A 100 -14.96 -7.90 13.56
C ASP A 100 -13.48 -8.30 13.61
N VAL A 101 -12.90 -8.57 12.43
CA VAL A 101 -11.51 -8.99 12.26
C VAL A 101 -10.79 -8.10 11.26
N ILE A 102 -9.52 -7.83 11.55
CA ILE A 102 -8.60 -7.07 10.71
C ILE A 102 -7.29 -7.83 10.56
N PRO A 103 -6.54 -7.59 9.49
CA PRO A 103 -5.21 -8.17 9.38
C PRO A 103 -4.29 -7.58 10.45
N LEU A 104 -3.49 -8.46 11.05
CA LEU A 104 -2.51 -8.12 12.06
C LEU A 104 -1.41 -7.25 11.41
N PRO A 105 -1.20 -6.01 11.87
CA PRO A 105 -0.14 -5.17 11.34
C PRO A 105 1.24 -5.65 11.81
N SER A 106 2.26 -5.26 11.07
CA SER A 106 3.64 -5.36 11.51
C SER A 106 4.00 -4.12 12.34
N VAL A 107 4.90 -4.30 13.31
CA VAL A 107 5.41 -3.20 14.14
C VAL A 107 6.92 -3.15 14.06
N SER A 108 7.45 -2.06 13.54
CA SER A 108 8.89 -1.75 13.51
C SER A 108 9.28 -0.92 14.73
N ILE A 109 10.37 -1.29 15.41
CA ILE A 109 10.80 -0.72 16.68
C ILE A 109 12.31 -0.44 16.61
N CYS A 110 12.73 0.78 16.97
CA CYS A 110 14.13 1.12 17.22
C CYS A 110 14.30 1.67 18.63
N ASN A 111 15.43 1.38 19.25
CA ASN A 111 15.91 2.18 20.37
C ASN A 111 16.59 3.44 19.83
N LYS A 112 16.41 4.61 20.44
CA LYS A 112 17.17 5.83 20.06
C LYS A 112 18.68 5.64 20.22
N ASN A 113 19.12 4.83 21.18
CA ASN A 113 20.52 4.46 21.31
C ASN A 113 20.94 3.50 20.19
N ARG A 114 21.96 3.90 19.42
CA ARG A 114 22.40 3.16 18.23
C ARG A 114 23.37 2.04 18.55
N ILE A 115 24.33 2.32 19.43
CA ILE A 115 25.41 1.41 19.80
C ILE A 115 25.55 1.33 21.31
N ARG A 116 25.99 0.17 21.79
CA ARG A 116 26.19 -0.12 23.21
C ARG A 116 27.51 0.48 23.68
N ARG A 117 27.42 1.49 24.56
CA ARG A 117 28.57 2.20 25.13
C ARG A 117 29.62 1.27 25.70
N ARG A 118 29.21 0.23 26.42
CA ARG A 118 30.16 -0.68 27.09
C ARG A 118 30.97 -1.45 26.07
N ALA A 119 30.30 -2.08 25.12
CA ALA A 119 30.94 -2.82 24.05
C ALA A 119 31.88 -1.92 23.22
N TYR A 120 31.45 -0.68 22.98
CA TYR A 120 32.25 0.32 22.28
C TYR A 120 33.55 0.65 23.02
N CYS A 121 33.46 1.13 24.27
CA CYS A 121 34.62 1.55 25.04
C CYS A 121 35.57 0.40 25.40
N SER A 122 35.05 -0.82 25.56
CA SER A 122 35.90 -2.00 25.76
C SER A 122 36.72 -2.34 24.52
N ALA A 123 36.17 -2.14 23.32
CA ALA A 123 36.86 -2.42 22.07
C ALA A 123 37.79 -1.28 21.63
N ARG A 124 37.47 -0.03 22.00
CA ARG A 124 38.24 1.17 21.66
C ARG A 124 38.52 2.03 22.90
N PRO A 125 39.43 1.61 23.79
CA PRO A 125 39.70 2.32 25.04
C PRO A 125 40.22 3.74 24.84
N ASP A 126 41.00 3.98 23.78
CA ASP A 126 41.60 5.28 23.45
C ASP A 126 40.56 6.33 23.03
N GLU A 127 39.36 5.88 22.64
CA GLU A 127 38.25 6.75 22.22
C GLU A 127 37.26 7.06 23.36
N CYS A 128 37.57 6.60 24.58
CA CYS A 128 36.75 6.82 25.76
C CYS A 128 37.55 7.46 26.91
N SER A 129 36.88 8.32 27.67
CA SER A 129 37.39 8.87 28.92
C SER A 129 37.07 7.93 30.07
N TRP A 130 38.11 7.44 30.76
CA TRP A 130 37.98 6.49 31.86
C TRP A 130 38.00 7.19 33.22
N PHE A 131 37.18 6.68 34.13
CA PHE A 131 37.07 7.13 35.51
C PHE A 131 37.60 6.03 36.44
N HIS A 132 38.44 6.40 37.39
CA HIS A 132 39.01 5.45 38.36
C HIS A 132 38.08 5.18 39.54
N ASN A 133 37.13 6.08 39.81
CA ASN A 133 36.27 6.02 40.99
C ASN A 133 34.79 5.92 40.58
N ARG A 134 34.14 4.83 41.00
CA ARG A 134 32.70 4.58 40.77
C ARG A 134 31.82 5.69 41.34
N SER A 135 32.08 6.14 42.58
CA SER A 135 31.27 7.16 43.23
C SER A 135 31.33 8.48 42.46
N GLN A 136 32.52 8.87 42.00
CA GLN A 136 32.68 10.06 41.17
C GLN A 136 31.95 9.90 39.82
N PHE A 137 32.13 8.77 39.16
CA PHE A 137 31.48 8.48 37.88
C PHE A 137 29.95 8.53 37.99
N CYS A 138 29.38 7.86 38.99
CA CYS A 138 27.93 7.82 39.21
C CYS A 138 27.36 9.14 39.70
N TRP A 139 28.14 9.93 40.44
CA TRP A 139 27.71 11.27 40.85
C TRP A 139 27.60 12.20 39.63
N SER A 140 28.56 12.14 38.70
CA SER A 140 28.52 12.93 37.47
C SER A 140 27.59 12.35 36.40
N ASN A 141 27.39 11.02 36.38
CA ASN A 141 26.66 10.30 35.34
C ASN A 141 25.67 9.27 35.90
N PRO A 142 24.67 9.69 36.68
CA PRO A 142 23.72 8.78 37.33
C PRO A 142 22.96 7.86 36.36
N LYS A 143 22.65 8.32 35.13
CA LYS A 143 22.03 7.52 34.06
C LYS A 143 22.77 6.20 33.77
N TYR A 144 24.08 6.17 33.96
CA TYR A 144 24.91 4.98 33.68
C TYR A 144 25.00 4.01 34.85
N CYS A 145 24.47 4.38 36.01
CA CYS A 145 24.61 3.62 37.24
C CYS A 145 23.29 2.96 37.63
N VAL A 146 23.17 1.68 37.26
CA VAL A 146 22.08 0.82 37.70
C VAL A 146 22.34 0.32 39.14
N PRO A 147 21.35 0.42 40.06
CA PRO A 147 21.56 0.11 41.48
C PRO A 147 22.01 -1.34 41.75
N TRP A 148 21.52 -2.27 40.95
CA TRP A 148 21.67 -3.73 41.14
C TRP A 148 22.95 -4.29 40.54
N GLN A 149 23.75 -3.46 39.86
CA GLN A 149 24.90 -3.93 39.10
C GLN A 149 26.19 -3.95 39.94
N THR A 150 26.93 -5.04 39.82
CA THR A 150 28.22 -5.23 40.49
C THR A 150 29.26 -4.24 39.94
N ALA A 151 30.28 -3.93 40.76
CA ALA A 151 31.34 -3.00 40.36
C ALA A 151 32.17 -3.53 39.18
N GLU A 152 32.30 -4.85 39.05
CA GLU A 152 33.09 -5.52 38.01
C GLU A 152 32.42 -5.49 36.64
N GLU A 153 31.09 -5.46 36.59
CA GLU A 153 30.33 -5.36 35.33
C GLU A 153 30.16 -3.92 34.83
N MET A 154 30.58 -2.93 35.62
CA MET A 154 30.39 -1.52 35.31
C MET A 154 31.59 -0.97 34.53
N VAL A 155 31.35 -0.59 33.26
CA VAL A 155 32.33 0.15 32.47
C VAL A 155 32.28 1.63 32.87
N LEU A 156 33.31 2.08 33.59
CA LEU A 156 33.49 3.47 34.05
C LEU A 156 34.10 4.35 32.95
N ALA A 157 33.55 4.30 31.74
CA ALA A 157 34.08 5.02 30.58
C ALA A 157 32.98 5.75 29.80
N ILE A 158 33.27 6.94 29.29
CA ILE A 158 32.35 7.72 28.45
C ILE A 158 33.00 7.94 27.09
N ALA A 159 32.25 7.75 26.01
CA ALA A 159 32.78 8.02 24.67
C ALA A 159 33.11 9.51 24.49
N LEU A 160 34.20 9.81 23.78
CA LEU A 160 34.59 11.18 23.47
C LEU A 160 33.65 11.81 22.43
N PHE A 161 33.10 12.99 22.74
CA PHE A 161 32.10 13.72 21.93
C PHE A 161 32.52 13.95 20.46
N LYS A 162 33.81 14.21 20.20
CA LYS A 162 34.31 14.50 18.84
C LYS A 162 34.24 13.28 17.92
N LEU A 163 34.21 12.08 18.48
CA LEU A 163 34.15 10.81 17.76
C LEU A 163 32.72 10.28 17.66
N GLU A 164 31.81 10.65 18.56
CA GLU A 164 30.39 10.25 18.55
C GLU A 164 29.70 10.41 17.19
N ASN A 165 30.01 11.51 16.49
CA ASN A 165 29.46 11.83 15.17
C ASN A 165 30.03 11.00 14.02
N ASN A 166 31.22 10.42 14.15
CA ASN A 166 31.82 9.56 13.11
C ASN A 166 31.58 8.08 13.41
N MET A 167 31.63 7.69 14.69
CA MET A 167 31.41 6.32 15.20
C MET A 167 30.02 5.78 14.88
N SER A 168 29.03 6.67 14.78
CA SER A 168 27.64 6.30 14.51
C SER A 168 27.33 6.10 13.02
N ARG A 169 28.29 6.26 12.10
CA ARG A 169 28.00 6.27 10.63
C ARG A 169 28.23 4.94 9.94
N THR A 170 29.04 4.04 10.52
CA THR A 170 29.45 2.82 9.80
C THR A 170 28.55 1.63 10.13
N LEU A 171 28.20 0.85 9.11
CA LEU A 171 27.49 -0.42 9.30
C LEU A 171 28.34 -1.45 10.06
N ALA A 172 29.67 -1.37 9.94
CA ALA A 172 30.59 -2.23 10.67
C ALA A 172 30.48 -2.01 12.18
N ASP A 173 30.48 -0.76 12.63
CA ASP A 173 30.29 -0.43 14.04
C ASP A 173 28.90 -0.85 14.52
N LEU A 174 27.86 -0.65 13.72
CA LEU A 174 26.50 -1.07 14.05
C LEU A 174 26.36 -2.60 14.15
N SER A 175 27.03 -3.35 13.30
CA SER A 175 27.03 -4.83 13.35
C SER A 175 27.71 -5.37 14.62
N THR A 176 28.71 -4.66 15.13
CA THR A 176 29.52 -5.09 16.27
C THR A 176 28.95 -4.60 17.60
N PHE A 177 28.68 -3.30 17.67
CA PHE A 177 28.30 -2.59 18.89
C PHE A 177 26.81 -2.30 18.97
N GLY A 178 26.08 -2.41 17.86
CA GLY A 178 24.64 -2.11 17.81
C GLY A 178 23.82 -2.95 18.78
N LEU A 179 22.61 -2.45 19.06
CA LEU A 179 21.65 -3.19 19.86
C LEU A 179 21.15 -4.42 19.10
N ARG A 180 20.98 -5.55 19.80
CA ARG A 180 20.40 -6.77 19.24
C ARG A 180 18.90 -6.83 19.54
N GLN A 181 18.15 -7.59 18.75
CA GLN A 181 16.72 -7.82 18.99
C GLN A 181 16.44 -8.28 20.44
N SER A 182 17.16 -9.28 20.92
CA SER A 182 17.00 -9.84 22.27
C SER A 182 17.36 -8.86 23.39
N ASP A 183 18.13 -7.81 23.06
CA ASP A 183 18.48 -6.76 24.01
C ASP A 183 17.41 -5.68 24.12
N LEU A 184 16.55 -5.53 23.10
CA LEU A 184 15.52 -4.51 23.02
C LEU A 184 14.14 -5.02 23.46
N LEU A 185 13.75 -6.21 23.02
CA LEU A 185 12.40 -6.74 23.25
C LEU A 185 12.43 -7.77 24.39
N GLU A 186 11.84 -7.44 25.53
CA GLU A 186 11.77 -8.33 26.69
C GLU A 186 10.58 -9.28 26.61
N VAL A 187 9.40 -8.72 26.34
CA VAL A 187 8.15 -9.44 26.19
C VAL A 187 7.48 -8.95 24.92
N CYS A 188 6.93 -9.88 24.15
CA CYS A 188 6.06 -9.57 23.03
C CYS A 188 4.97 -10.61 22.93
N GLY A 189 3.72 -10.17 22.99
CA GLY A 189 2.55 -11.03 22.88
C GLY A 189 1.43 -10.37 22.11
N VAL A 190 0.79 -11.14 21.24
CA VAL A 190 -0.47 -10.79 20.60
C VAL A 190 -1.59 -11.37 21.47
N ASN A 191 -2.31 -10.48 22.15
CA ASN A 191 -3.43 -10.80 23.02
C ASN A 191 -4.73 -10.77 22.21
N THR A 192 -5.42 -11.90 22.17
CA THR A 192 -6.71 -12.08 21.51
C THR A 192 -7.71 -12.67 22.50
N GLU A 193 -8.98 -12.78 22.09
CA GLU A 193 -10.01 -13.45 22.91
C GLU A 193 -9.67 -14.93 23.16
N SER A 194 -8.92 -15.55 22.25
CA SER A 194 -8.44 -16.93 22.35
C SER A 194 -7.23 -17.10 23.29
N GLY A 195 -6.67 -16.00 23.80
CA GLY A 195 -5.51 -15.99 24.69
C GLY A 195 -4.31 -15.21 24.14
N VAL A 196 -3.16 -15.37 24.79
CA VAL A 196 -1.93 -14.66 24.41
C VAL A 196 -1.01 -15.58 23.62
N SER A 197 -0.66 -15.16 22.40
CA SER A 197 0.34 -15.84 21.57
C SER A 197 1.64 -15.04 21.49
N PRO A 198 2.83 -15.67 21.53
CA PRO A 198 4.09 -14.94 21.40
C PRO A 198 4.22 -14.36 19.99
N CYS A 199 4.86 -13.20 19.88
CA CYS A 199 5.13 -12.59 18.58
C CYS A 199 6.07 -13.45 17.72
N ARG A 200 5.89 -13.42 16.40
CA ARG A 200 6.66 -14.19 15.42
C ARG A 200 7.19 -13.30 14.29
N ASN A 201 7.91 -13.93 13.36
CA ASN A 201 8.41 -13.31 12.12
C ASN A 201 9.18 -12.01 12.36
N PHE A 202 10.29 -12.16 13.08
CA PHE A 202 11.19 -11.04 13.37
C PHE A 202 12.08 -10.75 12.17
N VAL A 203 12.15 -9.48 11.78
CA VAL A 203 13.01 -9.01 10.69
C VAL A 203 13.90 -7.89 11.22
N SER A 204 15.21 -8.07 11.10
CA SER A 204 16.17 -7.01 11.40
C SER A 204 16.14 -5.94 10.32
N ILE A 205 16.04 -4.69 10.73
CA ILE A 205 15.96 -3.53 9.86
C ILE A 205 17.09 -2.58 10.22
N ILE A 206 17.81 -2.10 9.22
CA ILE A 206 18.74 -0.99 9.39
C ILE A 206 18.00 0.27 8.95
N ALA A 207 17.75 1.16 9.91
CA ALA A 207 17.00 2.38 9.69
C ALA A 207 17.86 3.60 10.05
N SER A 208 17.84 4.61 9.18
CA SER A 208 18.61 5.85 9.39
C SER A 208 17.74 6.96 9.93
N ASP A 209 18.28 7.76 10.86
CA ASP A 209 17.59 8.93 11.39
C ASP A 209 17.64 10.15 10.43
N GLU A 210 17.14 11.31 10.88
CA GLU A 210 17.13 12.56 10.10
C GLU A 210 18.53 13.02 9.68
N LYS A 211 19.56 12.66 10.44
CA LYS A 211 20.96 13.00 10.16
C LYS A 211 21.68 11.87 9.40
N GLY A 212 20.94 10.85 8.96
CA GLY A 212 21.46 9.73 8.19
C GLY A 212 22.26 8.71 9.00
N TYR A 213 22.16 8.72 10.32
CA TYR A 213 22.87 7.75 11.14
C TYR A 213 22.09 6.44 11.21
N PRO A 214 22.70 5.31 10.79
CA PRO A 214 22.05 4.01 10.82
C PRO A 214 21.85 3.50 12.25
N ASN A 215 20.79 2.71 12.41
CA ASN A 215 20.43 2.11 13.68
C ASN A 215 19.81 0.72 13.47
N ASN A 216 20.02 -0.16 14.44
CA ASN A 216 19.43 -1.50 14.45
C ASN A 216 18.01 -1.42 14.99
N CYS A 217 17.08 -1.91 14.18
CA CYS A 217 15.67 -1.94 14.48
C CYS A 217 15.13 -3.34 14.19
N VAL A 218 13.95 -3.63 14.73
CA VAL A 218 13.29 -4.91 14.55
C VAL A 218 11.85 -4.68 14.12
N ALA A 219 11.42 -5.34 13.05
CA ALA A 219 10.01 -5.55 12.77
C ALA A 219 9.55 -6.87 13.35
N ILE A 220 8.37 -6.85 13.96
CA ILE A 220 7.65 -8.02 14.46
C ILE A 220 6.41 -8.26 13.60
N GLU A 221 6.00 -9.52 13.47
CA GLU A 221 4.84 -9.92 12.65
C GLU A 221 4.97 -9.49 11.18
N SER A 222 6.20 -9.39 10.67
CA SER A 222 6.45 -8.99 9.28
C SER A 222 6.45 -10.20 8.34
N LEU A 223 5.80 -10.06 7.20
CA LEU A 223 5.81 -11.02 6.11
C LEU A 223 6.89 -10.71 5.06
N TRP A 224 7.79 -9.78 5.37
CA TRP A 224 8.92 -9.46 4.48
C TRP A 224 9.75 -10.72 4.18
N GLY A 225 10.02 -10.96 2.90
CA GLY A 225 10.68 -12.16 2.39
C GLY A 225 9.83 -13.43 2.41
N GLN A 226 8.53 -13.34 2.69
CA GLN A 226 7.62 -14.49 2.77
C GLN A 226 6.45 -14.36 1.77
N PRO A 227 6.69 -14.52 0.45
CA PRO A 227 5.70 -14.24 -0.60
C PRO A 227 4.43 -15.10 -0.52
N ASN A 228 4.56 -16.30 0.04
CA ASN A 228 3.49 -17.29 0.15
C ASN A 228 2.84 -17.35 1.54
N ALA A 229 3.35 -16.56 2.50
CA ALA A 229 2.76 -16.52 3.83
C ALA A 229 1.38 -15.86 3.77
N LYS A 230 0.44 -16.40 4.57
CA LYS A 230 -0.87 -15.81 4.71
C LYS A 230 -0.86 -14.78 5.83
N GLU A 231 -1.53 -13.66 5.57
CA GLU A 231 -1.72 -12.64 6.57
C GLU A 231 -2.57 -13.17 7.74
N LYS A 232 -2.06 -13.00 8.95
CA LYS A 232 -2.76 -13.38 10.17
C LYS A 232 -3.86 -12.36 10.44
N GLN A 233 -5.06 -12.85 10.73
CA GLN A 233 -6.17 -12.01 11.15
C GLN A 233 -6.19 -11.92 12.68
N ILE A 234 -6.65 -10.78 13.20
CA ILE A 234 -6.88 -10.52 14.61
C ILE A 234 -8.22 -9.81 14.78
N GLU A 235 -8.90 -10.07 15.88
CA GLU A 235 -10.10 -9.35 16.28
C GLU A 235 -9.78 -7.86 16.50
N VAL A 236 -10.73 -6.96 16.23
CA VAL A 236 -10.51 -5.50 16.43
C VAL A 236 -10.24 -5.14 17.89
N THR A 237 -10.68 -5.97 18.84
CA THR A 237 -10.39 -5.84 20.28
C THR A 237 -9.01 -6.34 20.67
N GLY A 238 -8.32 -7.06 19.77
CA GLY A 238 -7.01 -7.64 19.98
C GLY A 238 -5.91 -6.59 20.15
N LYS A 239 -4.85 -6.96 20.86
CA LYS A 239 -3.78 -6.03 21.27
C LYS A 239 -2.41 -6.65 21.08
N ILE A 240 -1.44 -5.85 20.66
CA ILE A 240 -0.02 -6.20 20.71
C ILE A 240 0.56 -5.61 21.98
N LEU A 241 0.98 -6.46 22.91
CA LEU A 241 1.61 -6.08 24.17
C LEU A 241 3.11 -6.28 24.06
N MET A 242 3.88 -5.23 24.35
CA MET A 242 5.34 -5.25 24.29
C MET A 242 5.94 -4.63 25.53
N ALA A 243 7.00 -5.23 26.05
CA ALA A 243 7.87 -4.65 27.06
C ALA A 243 9.27 -4.45 26.45
N LEU A 244 9.77 -3.22 26.48
CA LEU A 244 11.04 -2.83 25.87
C LEU A 244 12.14 -2.61 26.92
N LYS A 245 13.31 -3.22 26.71
CA LYS A 245 14.54 -2.98 27.45
C LYS A 245 15.31 -1.84 26.82
N MET A 246 15.13 -0.64 27.38
CA MET A 246 15.73 0.57 26.81
C MET A 246 17.21 0.79 27.19
N LYS A 247 17.71 0.14 28.25
CA LYS A 247 19.12 0.15 28.70
C LYS A 247 19.78 1.54 28.69
N PRO A 248 19.30 2.50 29.52
CA PRO A 248 19.90 3.84 29.62
C PRO A 248 21.42 3.83 29.88
N GLU A 249 21.90 2.80 30.57
CA GLU A 249 23.30 2.59 30.92
C GLU A 249 24.22 2.26 29.73
N GLU A 250 23.64 1.90 28.58
CA GLU A 250 24.33 1.60 27.33
C GLU A 250 24.34 2.78 26.35
N TYR A 251 23.71 3.91 26.68
CA TYR A 251 23.71 5.09 25.80
C TYR A 251 25.11 5.66 25.65
N ILE A 252 25.48 6.03 24.42
CA ILE A 252 26.76 6.71 24.13
C ILE A 252 26.76 8.11 24.72
N ALA A 253 25.76 8.92 24.37
CA ALA A 253 25.54 10.23 24.94
C ALA A 253 24.79 10.15 26.27
N TYR A 254 25.39 10.79 27.27
CA TYR A 254 24.80 10.86 28.60
C TYR A 254 23.48 11.65 28.59
N TYR A 255 23.48 12.78 27.89
CA TYR A 255 22.35 13.70 27.78
C TYR A 255 21.21 13.21 26.87
N ASP A 256 21.40 12.12 26.14
CA ASP A 256 20.36 11.63 25.24
C ASP A 256 19.13 11.13 26.00
N LEU A 257 17.96 11.57 25.56
CA LEU A 257 16.70 11.06 26.09
C LEU A 257 16.55 9.56 25.79
N VAL A 258 16.00 8.83 26.75
CA VAL A 258 15.77 7.38 26.62
C VAL A 258 14.44 7.17 25.91
N GLN A 259 14.49 6.91 24.61
CA GLN A 259 13.33 6.90 23.73
C GLN A 259 13.33 5.70 22.80
N ALA A 260 12.14 5.17 22.53
CA ALA A 260 11.89 4.19 21.47
C ALA A 260 11.16 4.87 20.32
N HIS A 261 11.47 4.45 19.09
CA HIS A 261 10.73 4.84 17.90
C HIS A 261 9.91 3.65 17.41
N ILE A 262 8.61 3.81 17.24
CA ILE A 262 7.69 2.74 16.85
C ILE A 262 6.92 3.15 15.60
N LEU A 263 6.83 2.24 14.63
CA LEU A 263 6.03 2.40 13.42
C LEU A 263 5.15 1.17 13.23
N MET A 264 3.84 1.38 13.17
CA MET A 264 2.88 0.35 12.76
C MET A 264 2.61 0.46 11.27
N HIS A 265 2.73 -0.64 10.54
CA HIS A 265 2.58 -0.67 9.10
C HIS A 265 1.98 -1.99 8.60
N ASP A 266 1.69 -2.06 7.29
CA ASP A 266 1.24 -3.29 6.65
C ASP A 266 2.26 -4.43 6.85
N SER A 267 1.76 -5.66 7.01
CA SER A 267 2.60 -6.82 7.31
C SER A 267 3.62 -7.12 6.21
N HIS A 268 3.33 -6.76 4.95
CA HIS A 268 4.21 -7.00 3.81
C HIS A 268 5.24 -5.90 3.58
N SER A 269 5.10 -4.74 4.22
CA SER A 269 6.03 -3.62 4.05
C SER A 269 7.09 -3.59 5.14
N ILE A 270 8.16 -2.84 4.89
CA ILE A 270 9.09 -2.38 5.92
C ILE A 270 9.16 -0.87 5.81
N GLY A 271 9.04 -0.19 6.94
CA GLY A 271 9.21 1.27 7.03
C GLY A 271 10.37 1.64 7.94
N ASN A 272 10.73 2.93 7.91
CA ASN A 272 11.76 3.49 8.77
C ASN A 272 11.11 4.16 10.00
N PRO A 273 11.02 3.47 11.16
CA PRO A 273 10.44 4.05 12.37
C PRO A 273 11.16 5.28 12.91
N MET A 274 12.45 5.52 12.60
CA MET A 274 13.16 6.72 13.05
C MET A 274 12.72 8.00 12.32
N LYS A 275 12.18 7.87 11.09
CA LYS A 275 11.69 9.00 10.28
C LYS A 275 10.16 9.06 10.19
N GLU A 276 9.50 7.91 10.16
CA GLU A 276 8.05 7.81 9.91
C GLU A 276 7.26 7.39 11.16
N GLY A 277 7.96 6.90 12.19
CA GLY A 277 7.35 6.40 13.41
C GLY A 277 7.04 7.50 14.43
N ILE A 278 6.41 7.08 15.52
CA ILE A 278 6.20 7.91 16.70
C ILE A 278 7.31 7.66 17.72
N THR A 279 7.65 8.70 18.48
CA THR A 279 8.65 8.63 19.55
C THR A 279 7.95 8.43 20.89
N LEU A 280 8.38 7.42 21.64
CA LEU A 280 7.88 7.09 22.97
C LEU A 280 9.01 7.21 24.00
N GLU A 281 8.74 7.88 25.11
CA GLU A 281 9.68 7.97 26.23
C GLU A 281 9.62 6.72 27.10
N ALA A 282 10.79 6.30 27.57
CA ALA A 282 10.91 5.16 28.48
C ALA A 282 10.40 5.48 29.90
N GLY A 283 10.09 4.44 30.67
CA GLY A 283 9.64 4.58 32.06
C GLY A 283 8.13 4.75 32.25
N MET A 284 7.34 4.68 31.17
CA MET A 284 5.88 4.78 31.20
C MET A 284 5.24 3.69 30.34
N SER A 285 3.97 3.38 30.63
CA SER A 285 3.14 2.51 29.78
C SER A 285 2.35 3.37 28.79
N HIS A 286 2.51 3.08 27.49
CA HIS A 286 1.85 3.82 26.41
C HIS A 286 0.74 2.96 25.77
N ASN A 287 -0.47 3.51 25.65
CA ASN A 287 -1.58 2.87 24.93
C ASN A 287 -1.75 3.55 23.57
N LEU A 288 -1.50 2.79 22.50
CA LEU A 288 -1.62 3.27 21.13
C LEU A 288 -2.91 2.73 20.50
N PHE A 289 -3.79 3.62 20.06
CA PHE A 289 -5.03 3.29 19.37
C PHE A 289 -4.89 3.63 17.89
N VAL A 290 -5.30 2.72 17.01
CA VAL A 290 -5.07 2.82 15.57
C VAL A 290 -6.35 2.65 14.79
N ASN A 291 -6.47 3.40 13.69
CA ASN A 291 -7.56 3.30 12.73
C ASN A 291 -6.97 2.92 11.37
N LYS A 292 -7.49 1.85 10.75
CA LYS A 292 -7.03 1.42 9.43
C LYS A 292 -7.73 2.25 8.35
N ARG A 293 -6.94 2.81 7.42
CA ARG A 293 -7.44 3.46 6.21
C ARG A 293 -6.98 2.69 4.98
N ILE A 294 -7.93 2.21 4.18
CA ILE A 294 -7.65 1.55 2.90
C ILE A 294 -8.04 2.53 1.79
N THR A 295 -7.16 2.69 0.80
CA THR A 295 -7.44 3.49 -0.40
C THR A 295 -7.30 2.59 -1.62
N THR A 296 -8.42 2.30 -2.27
CA THR A 296 -8.46 1.49 -3.50
C THR A 296 -8.52 2.41 -4.72
N ARG A 297 -7.63 2.19 -5.68
CA ARG A 297 -7.55 2.96 -6.92
C ARG A 297 -7.68 2.04 -8.13
N LEU A 298 -8.13 2.57 -9.25
CA LEU A 298 -8.32 1.80 -10.47
C LEU A 298 -7.02 1.72 -11.30
N PRO A 299 -6.75 0.59 -11.97
CA PRO A 299 -5.62 0.46 -12.87
C PRO A 299 -5.84 1.24 -14.17
N TYR A 300 -4.86 1.22 -15.08
CA TYR A 300 -5.06 1.65 -16.47
C TYR A 300 -6.31 0.98 -17.07
N PRO A 301 -7.16 1.69 -17.85
CA PRO A 301 -6.99 3.02 -18.47
C PRO A 301 -7.51 4.21 -17.65
N TYR A 302 -7.90 4.02 -16.39
CA TYR A 302 -8.39 5.12 -15.55
C TYR A 302 -7.24 6.06 -15.18
N LYS A 303 -7.56 7.34 -14.94
CA LYS A 303 -6.57 8.37 -14.58
C LYS A 303 -5.72 8.00 -13.36
N THR A 304 -6.27 7.22 -12.43
CA THR A 304 -5.55 6.77 -11.23
C THR A 304 -4.38 5.84 -11.54
N ASN A 305 -4.39 5.14 -12.68
CA ASN A 305 -3.31 4.29 -13.19
C ASN A 305 -2.56 3.50 -12.10
N CYS A 306 -3.31 2.85 -11.20
CA CYS A 306 -2.72 2.26 -10.00
C CYS A 306 -1.90 1.01 -10.35
N THR A 307 -0.65 0.99 -9.87
CA THR A 307 0.22 -0.19 -9.90
C THR A 307 -0.16 -1.15 -8.76
N ASP A 308 -0.22 -2.44 -9.08
CA ASP A 308 -0.39 -3.50 -8.06
C ASP A 308 0.98 -3.87 -7.47
N TYR A 309 1.41 -3.10 -6.46
CA TYR A 309 2.68 -3.34 -5.79
C TYR A 309 2.73 -4.69 -5.07
N LEU A 310 1.61 -5.19 -4.55
CA LEU A 310 1.59 -6.46 -3.83
C LEU A 310 1.83 -7.64 -4.79
N LYS A 311 1.29 -7.56 -6.01
CA LYS A 311 1.61 -8.52 -7.07
C LYS A 311 3.11 -8.52 -7.39
N ILE A 312 3.69 -7.34 -7.63
CA ILE A 312 5.13 -7.19 -7.92
C ILE A 312 5.98 -7.71 -6.76
N TRP A 313 5.60 -7.41 -5.52
CA TRP A 313 6.28 -7.88 -4.31
C TRP A 313 6.28 -9.41 -4.20
N LYS A 314 5.15 -10.06 -4.52
CA LYS A 314 5.07 -11.53 -4.55
C LYS A 314 5.94 -12.13 -5.65
N GLU A 315 5.91 -11.56 -6.85
CA GLU A 315 6.75 -11.97 -7.99
C GLU A 315 8.25 -11.82 -7.67
N ASN A 316 8.62 -10.82 -6.88
CA ASN A 316 9.97 -10.57 -6.39
C ASN A 316 10.32 -11.35 -5.10
N GLY A 317 9.65 -12.48 -4.85
CA GLY A 317 9.98 -13.34 -3.72
C GLY A 317 9.74 -12.69 -2.36
N GLY A 318 8.77 -11.80 -2.23
CA GLY A 318 8.40 -11.16 -0.97
C GLY A 318 9.24 -9.93 -0.65
N HIS A 319 9.80 -9.25 -1.65
CA HIS A 319 10.65 -8.08 -1.48
C HIS A 319 10.22 -6.94 -2.40
N GLY A 320 10.42 -5.71 -1.91
CA GLY A 320 10.25 -4.50 -2.69
C GLY A 320 9.24 -3.50 -2.10
N PRO A 321 9.08 -2.35 -2.76
CA PRO A 321 8.24 -1.28 -2.26
C PRO A 321 6.76 -1.62 -2.43
N LEU A 322 5.95 -1.23 -1.44
CA LEU A 322 4.49 -1.37 -1.46
C LEU A 322 3.75 -0.03 -1.56
N THR A 323 4.50 1.07 -1.64
CA THR A 323 3.97 2.42 -1.78
C THR A 323 4.77 3.17 -2.82
N GLU A 324 4.16 4.20 -3.40
CA GLU A 324 4.81 5.12 -4.35
C GLU A 324 6.05 5.76 -3.74
N LYS A 325 5.94 6.28 -2.51
CA LYS A 325 7.08 6.84 -1.76
C LYS A 325 8.22 5.85 -1.58
N ALA A 326 7.92 4.61 -1.17
CA ALA A 326 8.94 3.58 -1.02
C ALA A 326 9.57 3.20 -2.37
N CYS A 327 8.81 3.26 -3.46
CA CYS A 327 9.31 3.03 -4.81
C CYS A 327 10.28 4.13 -5.25
N GLU A 328 9.93 5.40 -5.03
CA GLU A 328 10.81 6.53 -5.28
C GLU A 328 12.10 6.45 -4.45
N ASP A 329 11.99 6.17 -3.15
CA ASP A 329 13.14 6.08 -2.27
C ASP A 329 14.04 4.89 -2.62
N LYS A 330 13.46 3.75 -3.03
CA LYS A 330 14.22 2.62 -3.55
C LYS A 330 14.96 2.99 -4.85
N CYS A 331 14.30 3.68 -5.78
CA CYS A 331 14.90 4.11 -7.04
C CYS A 331 16.09 5.04 -6.79
N LYS A 332 15.92 6.04 -5.92
CA LYS A 332 17.01 6.95 -5.53
C LYS A 332 18.16 6.18 -4.87
N MET A 333 17.85 5.24 -3.99
CA MET A 333 18.84 4.38 -3.35
C MET A 333 19.66 3.60 -4.37
N GLU A 334 19.01 2.90 -5.31
CA GLU A 334 19.66 2.10 -6.35
C GLU A 334 20.59 2.96 -7.22
N GLN A 335 20.11 4.15 -7.63
CA GLN A 335 20.92 5.09 -8.40
C GLN A 335 22.17 5.58 -7.63
N MET A 336 22.03 5.84 -6.33
CA MET A 336 23.17 6.25 -5.50
C MET A 336 24.19 5.13 -5.32
N ILE A 337 23.72 3.89 -5.17
CA ILE A 337 24.60 2.72 -5.09
C ILE A 337 25.37 2.55 -6.40
N GLU A 338 24.70 2.66 -7.54
CA GLU A 338 25.34 2.54 -8.85
C GLU A 338 26.39 3.65 -9.09
N THR A 339 26.08 4.88 -8.67
CA THR A 339 26.94 6.05 -8.94
C THR A 339 28.09 6.19 -7.93
N PHE A 340 27.83 5.94 -6.65
CA PHE A 340 28.74 6.27 -5.54
C PHE A 340 29.16 5.07 -4.70
N GLY A 341 28.52 3.91 -4.86
CA GLY A 341 28.76 2.73 -4.02
C GLY A 341 28.28 2.87 -2.58
N CYS A 342 27.44 3.87 -2.28
CA CYS A 342 26.86 4.12 -0.96
C CYS A 342 25.47 4.76 -1.07
N VAL A 343 24.71 4.73 0.02
CA VAL A 343 23.36 5.29 0.14
C VAL A 343 23.41 6.64 0.87
N GLY A 344 22.69 7.62 0.32
CA GLY A 344 22.54 8.93 0.92
C GLY A 344 21.77 8.93 2.22
N GLN A 345 22.08 9.89 3.08
CA GLN A 345 21.46 10.08 4.40
C GLN A 345 19.97 10.42 4.33
N SER A 346 19.56 11.09 3.24
CA SER A 346 18.17 11.47 2.96
C SER A 346 17.27 10.28 2.66
N ILE A 347 17.83 9.19 2.14
CA ILE A 347 17.07 7.99 1.77
C ILE A 347 16.44 7.35 3.01
N THR A 348 15.16 7.04 2.91
CA THR A 348 14.41 6.41 4.02
C THR A 348 14.22 4.92 3.84
N TYR A 349 14.40 4.41 2.62
CA TYR A 349 14.24 3.00 2.28
C TYR A 349 15.26 2.14 3.06
N PRO A 350 14.80 1.19 3.89
CA PRO A 350 15.70 0.36 4.68
C PRO A 350 16.59 -0.53 3.82
N SER A 351 17.89 -0.53 4.10
CA SER A 351 18.86 -1.36 3.37
C SER A 351 20.12 -1.66 4.18
N ASN A 352 20.83 -2.70 3.79
CA ASN A 352 22.11 -3.08 4.38
C ASN A 352 23.32 -2.48 3.63
N ASN A 353 23.09 -1.48 2.79
CA ASN A 353 24.14 -0.85 1.99
C ASN A 353 24.85 0.23 2.81
N SER A 354 26.15 0.43 2.54
CA SER A 354 26.98 1.45 3.19
C SER A 354 26.36 2.84 3.05
N ILE A 355 26.45 3.66 4.10
CA ILE A 355 25.97 5.06 4.07
C ILE A 355 27.14 5.98 3.75
N CYS A 356 26.89 7.00 2.93
CA CYS A 356 27.93 7.95 2.53
C CYS A 356 28.41 8.80 3.72
N ILE A 357 29.74 8.86 3.93
CA ILE A 357 30.38 9.46 5.12
C ILE A 357 30.34 10.99 5.08
N ASN A 358 30.43 11.60 3.90
CA ASN A 358 30.27 13.03 3.73
C ASN A 358 28.85 13.29 3.20
N GLY A 359 28.08 14.02 4.00
CA GLY A 359 26.82 14.62 3.55
C GLY A 359 27.14 15.69 2.53
N SER A 360 27.45 15.28 1.32
CA SER A 360 27.14 16.13 0.18
C SER A 360 25.64 16.00 -0.01
N GLU A 361 24.93 17.07 0.36
CA GLU A 361 23.61 17.39 -0.14
C GLU A 361 23.57 17.07 -1.63
N PHE A 362 22.89 15.99 -2.01
CA PHE A 362 22.57 15.65 -3.38
C PHE A 362 21.15 15.11 -3.44
#